data_AF-A0A8C4SMD2-F1
#
_entry.id   AF-A0A8C4SMD2-F1
#
_cell.length_a   1.000
_cell.length_b   1.000
_cell.length_c   1.000
_cell.angle_alpha   90.00
_cell.angle_beta   90.00
_cell.angle_gamma   90.00
#
_symmetry.space_group_name_H-M   'P 1'
#
loop_
_entity.id
_entity.type
_entity.pdbx_description
1 polymer ?
#
loop_
_entity_poly.entity_id
_entity_poly.type
_entity_poly.pdbx_seq_one_letter_code
_entity_poly.pdbx_strand_id
1 'polypeptide(L)'
;MIEELLKEVILSEEKRKKIDLFVQEVTTLLSSVPETNFTEIADQSWLPPGIKVPLLQIPFTVKGRFRMAPPCSLNVVGSYPLGTCTKPDINVDLAVTMPPEILQEKDYLNQRFHRKRALYLCGLAHHLLCRPVISSMHFTFLHGDYIRPILLVRSADKDLHSVTLRLYVCIPADFFKPSRFHICRNNIRSAWFQGWENATQGIYVHSNFSLINCFYLNSLKLLLILNILKFAEMFYTRSFALFK
;
A
#
# COMPACT_ATOMS: atom_id res chain seq x y z
N MET A 1 -20.57 -16.94 28.69
CA MET A 1 -19.15 -16.56 28.82
C MET A 1 -18.61 -15.88 27.55
N ILE A 2 -18.68 -16.49 26.36
CA ILE A 2 -18.20 -15.84 25.11
C ILE A 2 -19.06 -14.62 24.70
N GLU A 3 -20.38 -14.71 24.79
CA GLU A 3 -21.29 -13.62 24.36
C GLU A 3 -21.13 -12.33 25.19
N GLU A 4 -20.72 -12.46 26.45
CA GLU A 4 -20.53 -11.35 27.37
C GLU A 4 -19.23 -10.58 27.06
N LEU A 5 -18.15 -11.32 26.77
CA LEU A 5 -16.89 -10.75 26.28
C LEU A 5 -17.06 -10.06 24.92
N LEU A 6 -17.92 -10.61 24.05
CA LEU A 6 -18.18 -10.02 22.74
C LEU A 6 -18.80 -8.61 22.84
N LYS A 7 -19.66 -8.35 23.83
CA LYS A 7 -20.27 -7.02 24.02
C LYS A 7 -19.23 -5.94 24.33
N GLU A 8 -18.13 -6.30 25.01
CA GLU A 8 -17.07 -5.34 25.35
C GLU A 8 -16.21 -4.98 24.13
N VAL A 9 -15.95 -5.96 23.25
CA VAL A 9 -15.04 -5.79 22.11
C VAL A 9 -15.72 -5.32 20.82
N ILE A 10 -17.03 -5.55 20.68
CA ILE A 10 -17.81 -5.15 19.49
C ILE A 10 -17.93 -3.62 19.39
N LEU A 11 -17.85 -3.13 18.16
CA LEU A 11 -18.13 -1.74 17.81
C LEU A 11 -19.62 -1.42 17.97
N SER A 12 -19.95 -0.32 18.66
CA SER A 12 -21.33 0.16 18.71
C SER A 12 -21.77 0.71 17.35
N GLU A 13 -23.05 0.56 17.02
CA GLU A 13 -23.62 1.07 15.76
C GLU A 13 -23.43 2.58 15.59
N GLU A 14 -23.51 3.36 16.68
CA GLU A 14 -23.23 4.79 16.65
C GLU A 14 -21.79 5.07 16.21
N LYS A 15 -20.80 4.33 16.75
CA LYS A 15 -19.41 4.50 16.37
C LYS A 15 -19.16 4.07 14.93
N ARG A 16 -19.82 3.01 14.45
CA ARG A 16 -19.76 2.58 13.04
C ARG A 16 -20.26 3.68 12.11
N LYS A 17 -21.40 4.30 12.41
CA LYS A 17 -21.92 5.44 11.63
C LYS A 17 -20.94 6.61 11.55
N LYS A 18 -20.29 6.97 12.66
CA LYS A 18 -19.26 8.03 12.67
C LYS A 18 -18.04 7.65 11.83
N ILE A 19 -17.60 6.39 11.89
CA ILE A 19 -16.52 5.87 11.05
C ILE A 19 -16.91 5.94 9.57
N ASP A 20 -18.12 5.52 9.20
CA ASP A 20 -18.58 5.51 7.82
C ASP A 20 -18.63 6.93 7.24
N LEU A 21 -19.11 7.90 8.01
CA LEU A 21 -19.10 9.32 7.62
C LEU A 21 -17.67 9.84 7.42
N PHE A 22 -16.76 9.52 8.34
CA PHE A 22 -15.35 9.91 8.22
C PHE A 22 -14.70 9.30 6.96
N VAL A 23 -14.94 8.01 6.69
CA VAL A 23 -14.43 7.34 5.49
C VAL A 23 -15.04 7.95 4.23
N GLN A 24 -16.34 8.28 4.23
CA GLN A 24 -17.01 8.94 3.12
C GLN A 24 -16.41 10.33 2.82
N GLU A 25 -16.11 11.11 3.86
CA GLU A 25 -15.49 12.42 3.70
C GLU A 25 -14.08 12.30 3.12
N VAL A 26 -13.24 11.41 3.67
CA VAL A 26 -11.89 11.16 3.16
C VAL A 26 -11.92 10.65 1.71
N THR A 27 -12.82 9.73 1.38
CA THR A 27 -12.93 9.21 0.01
C THR A 27 -13.38 10.30 -0.98
N THR A 28 -14.30 11.18 -0.58
CA THR A 28 -14.70 12.35 -1.39
C THR A 28 -13.51 13.28 -1.65
N LEU A 29 -12.68 13.54 -0.64
CA LEU A 29 -11.46 14.32 -0.80
C LEU A 29 -10.48 13.63 -1.76
N LEU A 30 -10.24 12.32 -1.61
CA LEU A 30 -9.34 11.56 -2.48
C LEU A 30 -9.81 11.51 -3.94
N SER A 31 -11.12 11.45 -4.19
CA SER A 31 -11.69 11.50 -5.54
C SER A 31 -11.52 12.85 -6.24
N SER A 32 -11.16 13.91 -5.51
CA SER A 32 -10.92 15.26 -6.05
C SER A 32 -9.44 15.64 -6.13
N VAL A 33 -8.53 14.66 -6.01
CA VAL A 33 -7.08 14.88 -6.19
C VAL A 33 -6.82 15.47 -7.58
N PRO A 34 -6.10 16.60 -7.70
CA PRO A 34 -5.86 17.23 -9.00
C PRO A 34 -4.96 16.37 -9.89
N GLU A 35 -5.23 16.40 -11.20
CA GLU A 35 -4.33 15.85 -12.19
C GLU A 35 -3.11 16.75 -12.41
N THR A 36 -1.93 16.16 -12.55
CA THR A 36 -0.69 16.88 -12.87
C THR A 36 -0.14 16.45 -14.22
N ASN A 37 0.79 17.25 -14.74
CA ASN A 37 1.60 16.87 -15.90
C ASN A 37 2.53 15.70 -15.54
N PHE A 38 2.96 14.96 -16.56
CA PHE A 38 3.96 13.91 -16.40
C PHE A 38 5.35 14.51 -16.14
N THR A 39 5.99 14.05 -15.07
CA THR A 39 7.40 14.30 -14.75
C THR A 39 8.17 12.98 -14.69
N GLU A 40 9.49 13.03 -14.55
CA GLU A 40 10.27 11.82 -14.31
C GLU A 40 10.03 11.29 -12.88
N ILE A 41 10.14 9.98 -12.65
CA ILE A 41 10.03 9.42 -11.28
C ILE A 41 11.09 10.01 -10.32
N ALA A 42 12.25 10.38 -10.86
CA ALA A 42 13.31 11.02 -10.09
C ALA A 42 13.02 12.50 -9.78
N ASP A 43 12.12 13.13 -10.52
CA ASP A 43 11.69 14.51 -10.26
C ASP A 43 10.63 14.53 -9.15
N GLN A 44 11.08 14.90 -7.96
CA GLN A 44 10.29 14.99 -6.75
C GLN A 44 10.17 16.44 -6.26
N SER A 45 10.49 17.42 -7.11
CA SER A 45 10.45 18.85 -6.78
C SER A 45 9.06 19.36 -6.41
N TRP A 46 8.01 18.66 -6.85
CA TRP A 46 6.61 18.95 -6.54
C TRP A 46 6.20 18.56 -5.11
N LEU A 47 7.02 17.78 -4.39
CA LEU A 47 6.72 17.42 -3.00
C LEU A 47 6.92 18.62 -2.08
N PRO A 48 6.01 18.83 -1.10
CA PRO A 48 6.19 19.84 -0.08
C PRO A 48 7.52 19.69 0.67
N PRO A 49 8.15 20.81 1.09
CA PRO A 49 9.37 20.77 1.89
C PRO A 49 9.19 19.91 3.15
N GLY A 50 10.13 19.00 3.40
CA GLY A 50 10.13 18.15 4.60
C GLY A 50 9.38 16.82 4.47
N ILE A 51 8.60 16.59 3.40
CA ILE A 51 8.01 15.28 3.14
C ILE A 51 9.08 14.36 2.55
N LYS A 52 9.41 13.28 3.27
CA LYS A 52 10.30 12.21 2.78
C LYS A 52 9.46 11.11 2.14
N VAL A 53 9.87 10.66 0.94
CA VAL A 53 9.25 9.51 0.29
C VAL A 53 9.47 8.25 1.15
N PRO A 54 8.42 7.50 1.52
CA PRO A 54 8.51 6.37 2.45
C PRO A 54 9.02 5.10 1.75
N LEU A 55 10.19 5.18 1.12
CA LEU A 55 10.83 4.07 0.42
C LEU A 55 12.33 4.34 0.31
N LEU A 56 13.16 3.31 0.47
CA LEU A 56 14.59 3.43 0.17
C LEU A 56 14.81 3.60 -1.34
N GLN A 57 15.35 4.74 -1.76
CA GLN A 57 15.53 5.10 -3.16
C GLN A 57 17.00 4.97 -3.60
N ILE A 58 17.53 3.73 -3.55
CA ILE A 58 18.91 3.45 -3.96
C ILE A 58 18.89 2.37 -5.06
N PRO A 59 19.45 2.64 -6.26
CA PRO A 59 19.92 3.95 -6.75
C PRO A 59 18.79 4.98 -6.91
N PHE A 60 19.05 6.27 -6.77
CA PHE A 60 17.98 7.28 -6.84
C PHE A 60 17.34 7.38 -8.23
N THR A 61 18.15 7.40 -9.27
CA THR A 61 17.67 7.53 -10.65
C THR A 61 17.04 6.24 -11.15
N VAL A 62 15.80 6.33 -11.64
CA VAL A 62 15.11 5.24 -12.35
C VAL A 62 14.42 5.76 -13.59
N LYS A 63 14.29 4.91 -14.60
CA LYS A 63 13.51 5.24 -15.80
C LYS A 63 12.02 5.17 -15.50
N GLY A 64 11.27 6.11 -16.04
CA GLY A 64 9.81 6.12 -16.02
C GLY A 64 9.28 7.51 -15.76
N ARG A 65 8.00 7.70 -16.05
CA ARG A 65 7.27 8.95 -15.82
C ARG A 65 6.20 8.77 -14.77
N PHE A 66 5.85 9.83 -14.07
CA PHE A 66 4.86 9.86 -13.02
C PHE A 66 3.97 11.10 -13.16
N ARG A 67 2.71 10.99 -12.78
CA ARG A 67 1.79 12.10 -12.56
C ARG A 67 0.87 11.77 -11.39
N MET A 68 0.34 12.77 -10.72
CA MET A 68 -0.82 12.61 -9.85
C MET A 68 -2.10 12.65 -10.68
N ALA A 69 -3.09 11.88 -10.24
CA ALA A 69 -4.45 11.85 -10.76
C ALA A 69 -5.39 11.29 -9.68
N PRO A 70 -6.72 11.51 -9.76
CA PRO A 70 -7.68 10.88 -8.86
C PRO A 70 -7.60 9.34 -8.89
N PRO A 71 -7.73 8.63 -7.76
CA PRO A 71 -7.78 7.16 -7.75
C PRO A 71 -8.90 6.60 -8.63
N CYS A 72 -8.63 5.49 -9.33
CA CYS A 72 -9.62 4.80 -10.15
C CYS A 72 -10.72 4.13 -9.30
N SER A 73 -10.35 3.67 -8.10
CA SER A 73 -11.30 3.10 -7.14
C SER A 73 -10.83 3.33 -5.70
N LEU A 74 -11.80 3.39 -4.79
CA LEU A 74 -11.62 3.55 -3.35
C LEU A 74 -12.53 2.53 -2.65
N ASN A 75 -11.94 1.45 -2.13
CA ASN A 75 -12.70 0.33 -1.58
C ASN A 75 -12.32 0.09 -0.12
N VAL A 76 -13.32 0.04 0.76
CA VAL A 76 -13.11 -0.38 2.14
C VAL A 76 -12.92 -1.90 2.16
N VAL A 77 -11.82 -2.37 2.74
CA VAL A 77 -11.42 -3.78 2.80
C VAL A 77 -11.10 -4.20 4.23
N GLY A 78 -10.71 -5.46 4.42
CA GLY A 78 -10.29 -5.98 5.72
C GLY A 78 -11.44 -6.34 6.65
N SER A 79 -11.18 -6.28 7.96
CA SER A 79 -12.11 -6.72 9.01
C SER A 79 -13.31 -5.79 9.22
N TYR A 80 -13.19 -4.51 8.85
CA TYR A 80 -14.25 -3.53 9.08
C TYR A 80 -15.55 -3.82 8.32
N PRO A 81 -15.52 -4.01 6.98
CA PRO A 81 -16.73 -4.36 6.23
C PRO A 81 -17.26 -5.75 6.58
N LEU A 82 -16.42 -6.64 7.11
CA LEU A 82 -16.80 -7.97 7.58
C LEU A 82 -17.47 -7.95 8.97
N GLY A 83 -17.51 -6.80 9.66
CA GLY A 83 -18.05 -6.69 11.01
C GLY A 83 -17.20 -7.39 12.08
N THR A 84 -15.94 -7.70 11.78
CA THR A 84 -15.02 -8.42 12.67
C THR A 84 -13.97 -7.51 13.33
N CYS A 85 -14.07 -6.20 13.14
CA CYS A 85 -13.25 -5.23 13.86
C CYS A 85 -13.60 -5.19 15.35
N THR A 86 -12.57 -5.27 16.19
CA THR A 86 -12.70 -5.20 17.66
C THR A 86 -11.94 -4.02 18.24
N LYS A 87 -12.38 -3.56 19.42
CA LYS A 87 -11.70 -2.57 20.26
C LYS A 87 -10.44 -3.18 20.93
N PRO A 88 -9.49 -2.36 21.45
CA PRO A 88 -9.49 -0.89 21.47
C PRO A 88 -9.01 -0.25 20.15
N ASP A 89 -8.14 -0.92 19.41
CA ASP A 89 -7.50 -0.39 18.19
C ASP A 89 -8.30 -0.75 16.93
N ILE A 90 -9.06 0.23 16.46
CA ILE A 90 -9.97 0.04 15.33
C ILE A 90 -9.25 0.46 14.05
N ASN A 91 -8.90 -0.52 13.21
CA ASN A 91 -8.30 -0.26 11.92
C ASN A 91 -9.34 -0.40 10.81
N VAL A 92 -9.42 0.62 9.96
CA VAL A 92 -10.24 0.61 8.74
C VAL A 92 -9.29 0.64 7.56
N ASP A 93 -9.38 -0.34 6.68
CA ASP A 93 -8.49 -0.45 5.53
C ASP A 93 -9.16 0.11 4.28
N LEU A 94 -8.51 1.05 3.62
CA LEU A 94 -8.96 1.65 2.37
C LEU A 94 -7.98 1.28 1.25
N ALA A 95 -8.41 0.42 0.34
CA ALA A 95 -7.69 0.13 -0.89
C ALA A 95 -7.91 1.27 -1.90
N VAL A 96 -6.82 1.94 -2.26
CA VAL A 96 -6.75 3.06 -3.19
C VAL A 96 -6.10 2.57 -4.48
N THR A 97 -6.91 2.32 -5.51
CA THR A 97 -6.39 1.82 -6.79
C THR A 97 -5.84 2.97 -7.63
N MET A 98 -4.54 2.90 -7.93
CA MET A 98 -3.90 3.87 -8.84
C MET A 98 -4.53 3.81 -10.22
N PRO A 99 -4.72 4.93 -10.91
CA PRO A 99 -5.13 4.94 -12.31
C PRO A 99 -4.10 4.24 -13.21
N PRO A 100 -4.55 3.42 -14.19
CA PRO A 100 -3.65 2.67 -15.08
C PRO A 100 -2.73 3.56 -15.91
N GLU A 101 -3.14 4.80 -16.24
CA GLU A 101 -2.34 5.76 -16.99
C GLU A 101 -1.07 6.24 -16.27
N ILE A 102 -1.01 6.13 -14.93
CA ILE A 102 0.19 6.49 -14.15
C ILE A 102 1.24 5.38 -14.33
N LEU A 103 0.80 4.17 -14.63
CA LEU A 103 1.62 2.98 -14.76
C LEU A 103 2.09 2.78 -16.22
N GLN A 104 3.24 2.13 -16.36
CA GLN A 104 3.85 1.80 -17.64
C GLN A 104 4.17 0.30 -17.66
N GLU A 105 4.17 -0.29 -18.85
CA GLU A 105 4.34 -1.74 -19.03
C GLU A 105 5.59 -2.31 -18.33
N LYS A 106 6.68 -1.52 -18.25
CA LYS A 106 7.96 -1.94 -17.65
C LYS A 106 8.12 -1.58 -16.17
N ASP A 107 7.07 -1.10 -15.51
CA ASP A 107 7.16 -0.67 -14.11
C ASP A 107 7.32 -1.81 -13.10
N TYR A 108 7.10 -3.06 -13.54
CA TYR A 108 7.45 -4.24 -12.77
C TYR A 108 8.97 -4.40 -12.57
N LEU A 109 9.80 -3.73 -13.38
CA LEU A 109 11.25 -3.80 -13.29
C LEU A 109 11.82 -2.76 -12.32
N ASN A 110 12.95 -3.09 -11.69
CA ASN A 110 13.83 -2.14 -11.00
C ASN A 110 13.09 -1.24 -9.98
N GLN A 111 12.13 -1.83 -9.25
CA GLN A 111 11.32 -1.15 -8.24
C GLN A 111 10.56 0.10 -8.71
N ARG A 112 10.35 0.29 -10.02
CA ARG A 112 9.67 1.48 -10.56
C ARG A 112 8.26 1.61 -10.02
N PHE A 113 7.48 0.52 -10.01
CA PHE A 113 6.16 0.52 -9.40
C PHE A 113 6.22 0.91 -7.91
N HIS A 114 7.14 0.33 -7.14
CA HIS A 114 7.24 0.64 -5.71
C HIS A 114 7.51 2.13 -5.46
N ARG A 115 8.31 2.76 -6.32
CA ARG A 115 8.55 4.21 -6.30
C ARG A 115 7.31 4.99 -6.66
N LYS A 116 6.63 4.64 -7.76
CA LYS A 116 5.35 5.28 -8.14
C LYS A 116 4.31 5.16 -7.03
N ARG A 117 4.21 4.00 -6.38
CA ARG A 117 3.34 3.78 -5.23
C ARG A 117 3.67 4.73 -4.07
N ALA A 118 4.95 4.83 -3.70
CA ALA A 118 5.39 5.69 -2.61
C ALA A 118 5.14 7.18 -2.93
N LEU A 119 5.43 7.61 -4.16
CA LEU A 119 5.14 8.96 -4.65
C LEU A 119 3.65 9.26 -4.65
N TYR A 120 2.83 8.31 -5.11
CA TYR A 120 1.38 8.46 -5.10
C TYR A 120 0.86 8.63 -3.68
N LEU A 121 1.31 7.82 -2.71
CA LEU A 121 1.01 8.00 -1.29
C LEU A 121 1.39 9.39 -0.77
N CYS A 122 2.56 9.91 -1.16
CA CYS A 122 2.96 11.27 -0.80
C CYS A 122 2.01 12.33 -1.39
N GLY A 123 1.58 12.16 -2.64
CA GLY A 123 0.62 13.08 -3.26
C GLY A 123 -0.76 13.02 -2.60
N LEU A 124 -1.24 11.83 -2.23
CA LEU A 124 -2.48 11.69 -1.46
C LEU A 124 -2.37 12.35 -0.09
N ALA A 125 -1.25 12.12 0.63
CA ALA A 125 -0.98 12.77 1.92
C ALA A 125 -0.95 14.30 1.77
N HIS A 126 -0.32 14.81 0.71
CA HIS A 126 -0.28 16.24 0.43
C HIS A 126 -1.68 16.82 0.19
N HIS A 127 -2.53 16.14 -0.59
CA HIS A 127 -3.90 16.60 -0.85
C HIS A 127 -4.80 16.61 0.39
N LEU A 128 -4.55 15.67 1.30
CA LEU A 128 -5.22 15.58 2.61
C LEU A 128 -4.63 16.53 3.66
N LEU A 129 -3.47 17.13 3.40
CA LEU A 129 -2.81 18.04 4.33
C LEU A 129 -3.72 19.25 4.62
N CYS A 130 -3.75 19.68 5.87
CA CYS A 130 -4.53 20.84 6.33
C CYS A 130 -6.06 20.72 6.11
N ARG A 131 -6.58 19.53 5.79
CA ARG A 131 -8.04 19.30 5.77
C ARG A 131 -8.56 19.21 7.21
N PRO A 132 -9.66 19.91 7.56
CA PRO A 132 -10.12 20.03 8.96
C PRO A 132 -10.55 18.69 9.57
N VAL A 133 -10.99 17.74 8.75
CA VAL A 133 -11.36 16.39 9.16
C VAL A 133 -10.17 15.52 9.59
N ILE A 134 -8.94 15.91 9.24
CA ILE A 134 -7.72 15.14 9.50
C ILE A 134 -6.96 15.75 10.68
N SER A 135 -6.71 14.97 11.73
CA SER A 135 -5.86 15.41 12.85
C SER A 135 -4.38 15.18 12.58
N SER A 136 -4.02 14.00 12.10
CA SER A 136 -2.64 13.61 11.88
C SER A 136 -2.51 12.53 10.82
N MET A 137 -1.33 12.48 10.21
CA MET A 137 -0.97 11.53 9.18
C MET A 137 0.45 11.04 9.39
N HIS A 138 0.67 9.73 9.22
CA HIS A 138 1.99 9.12 9.37
C HIS A 138 2.18 8.00 8.36
N PHE A 139 3.36 7.93 7.74
CA PHE A 139 3.73 6.78 6.93
C PHE A 139 4.19 5.62 7.84
N THR A 140 3.80 4.41 7.48
CA THR A 140 4.35 3.18 8.06
C THR A 140 4.50 2.12 6.97
N PHE A 141 4.98 0.95 7.33
CA PHE A 141 5.22 -0.17 6.43
C PHE A 141 4.27 -1.31 6.74
N LEU A 142 3.59 -1.83 5.72
CA LEU A 142 2.66 -2.94 5.88
C LEU A 142 3.40 -4.17 6.39
N HIS A 143 3.08 -4.61 7.60
CA HIS A 143 3.73 -5.75 8.27
C HIS A 143 5.26 -5.64 8.35
N GLY A 144 5.80 -4.41 8.43
CA GLY A 144 7.24 -4.17 8.45
C GLY A 144 7.93 -4.33 7.09
N ASP A 145 7.18 -4.57 6.00
CA ASP A 145 7.72 -4.62 4.64
C ASP A 145 8.06 -3.21 4.15
N TYR A 146 9.36 -2.88 4.17
CA TYR A 146 9.91 -1.57 3.76
C TYR A 146 9.61 -1.18 2.31
N ILE A 147 9.30 -2.14 1.42
CA ILE A 147 8.90 -1.80 0.05
C ILE A 147 7.42 -1.46 -0.05
N ARG A 148 6.59 -1.75 0.98
CA ARG A 148 5.14 -1.50 1.03
C ARG A 148 4.78 -0.41 2.05
N PRO A 149 5.07 0.86 1.74
CA PRO A 149 4.55 1.94 2.55
C PRO A 149 3.01 1.98 2.50
N ILE A 150 2.42 2.42 3.60
CA ILE A 150 1.01 2.77 3.75
C ILE A 150 0.90 4.10 4.50
N LEU A 151 -0.21 4.80 4.31
CA LEU A 151 -0.50 6.05 5.01
C LEU A 151 -1.54 5.79 6.10
N LEU A 152 -1.20 6.12 7.34
CA LEU A 152 -2.12 6.12 8.47
C LEU A 152 -2.72 7.51 8.59
N VAL A 153 -4.04 7.57 8.66
CA VAL A 153 -4.82 8.81 8.75
C VAL A 153 -5.69 8.75 10.01
N ARG A 154 -5.63 9.80 10.82
CA ARG A 154 -6.44 9.95 12.04
C ARG A 154 -7.45 11.08 11.85
N SER A 155 -8.66 10.87 12.35
CA SER A 155 -9.72 11.89 12.35
C SER A 155 -9.43 12.98 13.37
N ALA A 156 -9.89 14.20 13.10
CA ALA A 156 -9.97 15.29 14.07
C ALA A 156 -11.13 15.12 15.08
N ASP A 157 -12.08 14.24 14.78
CA ASP A 157 -13.15 13.89 15.72
C ASP A 157 -12.59 13.11 16.92
N LYS A 158 -12.82 13.65 18.12
CA LYS A 158 -12.37 13.07 19.40
C LYS A 158 -13.01 11.70 19.66
N ASP A 159 -14.21 11.44 19.14
CA ASP A 159 -14.89 10.14 19.30
C ASP A 159 -14.21 9.03 18.48
N LEU A 160 -13.40 9.42 17.50
CA LEU A 160 -12.67 8.55 16.58
C LEU A 160 -11.17 8.48 16.90
N HIS A 161 -10.70 8.94 18.06
CA HIS A 161 -9.28 8.90 18.43
C HIS A 161 -8.67 7.49 18.38
N SER A 162 -9.45 6.45 18.70
CA SER A 162 -9.03 5.05 18.67
C SER A 162 -9.11 4.40 17.28
N VAL A 163 -9.58 5.14 16.27
CA VAL A 163 -9.73 4.68 14.89
C VAL A 163 -8.54 5.12 14.05
N THR A 164 -7.98 4.21 13.27
CA THR A 164 -6.98 4.50 12.24
C THR A 164 -7.53 4.12 10.88
N LEU A 165 -7.60 5.08 9.96
CA LEU A 165 -7.85 4.79 8.56
C LEU A 165 -6.49 4.53 7.89
N ARG A 166 -6.34 3.37 7.25
CA ARG A 166 -5.09 2.91 6.63
C ARG A 166 -5.26 2.89 5.12
N LEU A 167 -4.51 3.71 4.41
CA LEU A 167 -4.57 3.82 2.95
C LEU A 167 -3.53 2.90 2.31
N TYR A 168 -4.00 1.97 1.49
CA TYR A 168 -3.19 1.02 0.73
C TYR A 168 -3.25 1.39 -0.74
N VAL A 169 -2.11 1.71 -1.33
CA VAL A 169 -2.07 1.99 -2.76
C VAL A 169 -1.89 0.67 -3.54
N CYS A 170 -2.89 0.39 -4.38
CA CYS A 170 -3.05 -0.84 -5.13
C CYS A 170 -2.87 -0.59 -6.64
N ILE A 171 -2.52 -1.66 -7.36
CA ILE A 171 -2.47 -1.69 -8.82
C ILE A 171 -3.87 -2.05 -9.33
N PRO A 172 -4.32 -1.50 -10.48
CA PRO A 172 -5.49 -2.02 -11.19
C PRO A 172 -5.40 -3.53 -11.41
N ALA A 173 -6.54 -4.21 -11.36
CA ALA A 173 -6.61 -5.61 -11.73
C ALA A 173 -6.04 -5.82 -13.15
N ASP A 174 -5.31 -6.92 -13.34
CA ASP A 174 -4.79 -7.37 -14.64
C ASP A 174 -3.81 -6.42 -15.36
N PHE A 175 -3.29 -5.37 -14.70
CA PHE A 175 -2.33 -4.46 -15.32
C PHE A 175 -1.02 -5.14 -15.73
N PHE A 176 -0.45 -5.99 -14.84
CA PHE A 176 0.69 -6.82 -15.19
C PHE A 176 0.29 -8.29 -15.27
N LYS A 177 0.88 -9.02 -16.22
CA LYS A 177 0.71 -10.47 -16.33
C LYS A 177 1.30 -11.17 -15.10
N PRO A 178 0.54 -12.02 -14.36
CA PRO A 178 1.05 -12.72 -13.18
C PRO A 178 2.32 -13.55 -13.44
N SER A 179 2.49 -14.08 -14.66
CA SER A 179 3.68 -14.83 -15.08
C SER A 179 5.00 -14.04 -15.01
N ARG A 180 4.94 -12.70 -14.92
CA ARG A 180 6.11 -11.83 -14.71
C ARG A 180 6.64 -11.90 -13.27
N PHE A 181 5.84 -12.33 -12.31
CA PHE A 181 6.19 -12.36 -10.88
C PHE A 181 6.49 -13.77 -10.35
N HIS A 182 6.70 -14.73 -11.24
CA HIS A 182 7.12 -16.07 -10.85
C HIS A 182 8.39 -16.02 -9.98
N ILE A 183 8.49 -16.90 -8.97
CA ILE A 183 9.60 -16.89 -8.00
C ILE A 183 10.98 -16.99 -8.66
N CYS A 184 11.07 -17.74 -9.76
CA CYS A 184 12.30 -17.90 -10.55
C CYS A 184 12.61 -16.75 -11.52
N ARG A 185 11.77 -15.71 -11.61
CA ARG A 185 12.05 -14.54 -12.46
C ARG A 185 12.66 -13.42 -11.63
N ASN A 186 13.78 -12.89 -12.10
CA ASN A 186 14.36 -11.70 -11.52
C ASN A 186 13.83 -10.43 -12.22
N ASN A 187 13.18 -9.55 -11.45
CA ASN A 187 12.70 -8.25 -11.92
C ASN A 187 13.61 -7.08 -11.55
N ILE A 188 14.75 -7.35 -10.90
CA ILE A 188 15.78 -6.36 -10.55
C ILE A 188 17.04 -6.63 -11.36
N ARG A 189 17.33 -5.77 -12.33
CA ARG A 189 18.52 -5.95 -13.18
C ARG A 189 19.79 -5.63 -12.40
N SER A 190 20.79 -6.52 -12.42
CA SER A 190 22.07 -6.32 -11.72
C SER A 190 22.77 -5.04 -12.14
N ALA A 191 22.79 -4.70 -13.43
CA ALA A 191 23.37 -3.45 -13.92
C ALA A 191 22.71 -2.19 -13.32
N TRP A 192 21.42 -2.25 -13.00
CA TRP A 192 20.73 -1.14 -12.32
C TRP A 192 21.05 -1.13 -10.81
N PHE A 193 21.05 -2.30 -10.16
CA PHE A 193 21.21 -2.37 -8.71
C PHE A 193 22.66 -2.18 -8.24
N GLN A 194 23.62 -2.77 -8.96
CA GLN A 194 25.04 -2.81 -8.61
C GLN A 194 25.89 -1.85 -9.46
N GLY A 195 25.34 -1.28 -10.54
CA GLY A 195 26.07 -0.38 -11.44
C GLY A 195 27.08 -1.07 -12.36
N TRP A 196 27.11 -2.41 -12.42
CA TRP A 196 28.08 -3.18 -13.23
C TRP A 196 27.39 -3.89 -14.40
N GLU A 197 27.93 -3.71 -15.61
CA GLU A 197 27.36 -4.29 -16.85
C GLU A 197 27.48 -5.83 -16.92
N ASN A 198 28.39 -6.43 -16.14
CA ASN A 198 28.72 -7.87 -16.19
C ASN A 198 28.34 -8.68 -14.93
N ALA A 199 27.49 -8.15 -14.06
CA ALA A 199 27.10 -8.85 -12.83
C ALA A 199 26.13 -10.02 -13.09
N THR A 200 26.39 -11.17 -12.47
CA THR A 200 25.50 -12.34 -12.44
C THR A 200 24.11 -11.95 -11.92
N GLN A 201 23.05 -12.45 -12.55
CA GLN A 201 21.67 -12.16 -12.13
C GLN A 201 21.34 -12.95 -10.85
N GLY A 202 21.43 -12.31 -9.69
CA GLY A 202 20.83 -12.83 -8.45
C GLY A 202 19.30 -12.73 -8.48
N ILE A 203 18.58 -13.70 -7.90
CA ILE A 203 17.11 -13.66 -7.85
C ILE A 203 16.65 -12.85 -6.63
N TYR A 204 15.96 -11.73 -6.85
CA TYR A 204 15.41 -10.89 -5.77
C TYR A 204 13.91 -11.16 -5.54
N VAL A 205 13.61 -12.27 -4.85
CA VAL A 205 12.25 -12.83 -4.66
C VAL A 205 11.28 -11.86 -3.96
N HIS A 206 11.77 -11.07 -3.00
CA HIS A 206 10.92 -10.21 -2.15
C HIS A 206 10.15 -9.13 -2.95
N SER A 207 10.77 -8.60 -4.01
CA SER A 207 10.14 -7.59 -4.87
C SER A 207 8.93 -8.14 -5.64
N ASN A 208 9.03 -9.37 -6.15
CA ASN A 208 7.93 -10.04 -6.86
C ASN A 208 6.75 -10.30 -5.93
N PHE A 209 7.04 -10.75 -4.70
CA PHE A 209 6.03 -11.01 -3.68
C PHE A 209 5.20 -9.76 -3.34
N SER A 210 5.86 -8.60 -3.27
CA SER A 210 5.21 -7.31 -3.02
C SER A 210 4.21 -6.92 -4.09
N LEU A 211 4.56 -7.14 -5.36
CA LEU A 211 3.65 -6.87 -6.48
C LEU A 211 2.48 -7.84 -6.53
N ILE A 212 2.73 -9.14 -6.27
CA ILE A 212 1.68 -10.17 -6.21
C ILE A 212 0.61 -9.82 -5.18
N ASN A 213 1.01 -9.47 -3.96
CA ASN A 213 0.04 -9.16 -2.90
C ASN A 213 -0.74 -7.86 -3.17
N CYS A 214 -0.20 -6.92 -3.96
CA CYS A 214 -0.95 -5.75 -4.39
C CYS A 214 -2.14 -6.09 -5.29
N PHE A 215 -2.07 -7.15 -6.10
CA PHE A 215 -3.23 -7.63 -6.87
C PHE A 215 -4.33 -8.13 -5.94
N TYR A 216 -3.95 -8.83 -4.88
CA TYR A 216 -4.90 -9.52 -4.03
C TYR A 216 -5.60 -8.64 -3.00
N LEU A 217 -5.04 -7.47 -2.65
CA LEU A 217 -5.71 -6.49 -1.79
C LEU A 217 -7.02 -5.94 -2.40
N ASN A 218 -7.14 -5.93 -3.73
CA ASN A 218 -8.38 -5.55 -4.43
C ASN A 218 -9.42 -6.68 -4.51
N SER A 219 -9.05 -7.89 -4.10
CA SER A 219 -9.97 -9.03 -4.07
C SER A 219 -10.35 -9.34 -2.62
N LEU A 220 -11.65 -9.34 -2.31
CA LEU A 220 -12.21 -9.88 -1.05
C LEU A 220 -11.80 -11.35 -0.78
N LYS A 221 -11.07 -12.01 -1.69
CA LYS A 221 -10.45 -13.34 -1.57
C LYS A 221 -9.24 -13.40 -0.63
N LEU A 222 -8.92 -12.33 0.11
CA LEU A 222 -7.74 -12.22 0.98
C LEU A 222 -7.64 -13.35 2.03
N LEU A 223 -8.77 -13.87 2.54
CA LEU A 223 -8.77 -14.92 3.57
C LEU A 223 -8.23 -16.27 3.06
N LEU A 224 -8.37 -16.57 1.76
CA LEU A 224 -7.89 -17.83 1.17
C LEU A 224 -6.40 -17.75 0.82
N ILE A 225 -5.91 -16.59 0.37
CA ILE A 225 -4.52 -16.45 -0.09
C ILE A 225 -3.57 -16.26 1.08
N LEU A 226 -3.97 -15.56 2.16
CA LEU A 226 -3.16 -15.44 3.37
C LEU A 226 -2.84 -16.81 4.00
N ASN A 227 -3.73 -17.80 3.87
CA ASN A 227 -3.45 -19.18 4.30
C ASN A 227 -2.41 -19.87 3.41
N ILE A 228 -2.42 -19.64 2.09
CA ILE A 228 -1.40 -20.16 1.16
C ILE A 228 -0.04 -19.49 1.41
N LEU A 229 -0.03 -18.19 1.74
CA LEU A 229 1.19 -17.43 2.00
C LEU A 229 1.84 -17.75 3.34
N LYS A 230 1.04 -17.95 4.40
CA LYS A 230 1.56 -18.52 5.66
C LYS A 230 2.15 -19.91 5.46
N PHE A 231 1.58 -20.71 4.56
CA PHE A 231 2.12 -22.01 4.18
C PHE A 231 3.50 -21.85 3.50
N ALA A 232 3.64 -20.90 2.57
CA ALA A 232 4.91 -20.63 1.88
C ALA A 232 6.01 -20.11 2.82
N GLU A 233 5.68 -19.25 3.79
CA GLU A 233 6.63 -18.79 4.82
C GLU A 233 7.08 -19.93 5.74
N MET A 234 6.18 -20.86 6.11
CA MET A 234 6.53 -22.06 6.88
C MET A 234 7.53 -23.00 6.17
N PHE A 235 7.49 -23.08 4.84
CA PHE A 235 8.47 -23.86 4.08
C PHE A 235 9.85 -23.17 4.04
N TYR A 236 9.88 -21.83 4.07
CA TYR A 236 11.13 -21.07 4.02
C TYR A 236 11.96 -21.21 5.32
N THR A 237 11.30 -21.31 6.48
CA THR A 237 11.99 -21.52 7.76
C THR A 237 12.54 -22.94 7.92
N ARG A 238 12.01 -23.93 7.19
CA ARG A 238 12.52 -25.32 7.21
C ARG A 238 13.69 -25.56 6.26
N SER A 239 13.86 -24.77 5.20
CA SER A 239 14.95 -24.95 4.23
C SER A 239 16.31 -24.38 4.68
N PHE A 240 16.37 -23.62 5.78
CA PHE A 240 17.65 -23.17 6.38
C PHE A 240 18.17 -24.09 7.50
N ALA A 241 17.43 -25.13 7.89
CA ALA A 241 17.85 -26.07 8.94
C ALA A 241 18.56 -27.34 8.39
N LEU A 242 18.80 -27.44 7.07
CA LEU A 242 19.44 -28.61 6.43
C LEU A 242 20.82 -28.31 5.82
N PHE A 243 21.42 -27.17 6.16
CA PHE A 243 22.85 -26.92 5.94
C PHE A 243 23.50 -26.48 7.25
N LYS A 244 23.78 -27.46 8.11
CA LYS A 244 24.87 -27.46 9.09
C LYS A 244 25.21 -28.91 9.43
#